data_AF-A0A7L0N2N4-F1
#
_entry.id   AF-A0A7L0N2N4-F1
#
_cell.length_a   1.000
_cell.length_b   1.000
_cell.length_c   1.000
_cell.angle_alpha   90.00
_cell.angle_beta   90.00
_cell.angle_gamma   90.00
#
_symmetry.space_group_name_H-M   'P 1'
#
loop_
_entity.id
_entity.type
_entity.pdbx_description
1 polymer ?
#
loop_
_entity_poly.entity_id
_entity_poly.type
_entity_poly.pdbx_seq_one_letter_code
_entity_poly.pdbx_strand_id
1 'polypeptide(L)'
;MIRMKPDENGRFGFNVKGGYDQKMPVIVSRVAPGTPADLCVPRLNEGDQVVLINGRDIAEHTHDQVVMFIKASCERHSGELVLLVRPNAVYDVVEEKLESEPDFQYIPEKSPLDGVHQDDNALRESMIQLAEGLITGTVLAQFDQLYRKKPGMTMSCARLPQNISKNRYRDISPYDATRVILKSNEDYINANYINMEIPSSTIINQYIACQGPLPNTCPDFWQMTWEQGSSMVVMLTTQVERGRVKCHQYWPEPSGSSSYGNFQITCHSEEGNPAYVFREMTLTNLEKEESRQLTQIQYIAWPDHGVPDDSSDFLDFVCLVRKKRAGREEPVVVHCSAGIGRTGVLITMETAMCLIECNQPVYPLDIVRTMRDQRAMMIQTPSQYRFVCEAILKVYEEGFIKPL
;
A
#
# COMPACT_ATOMS: atom_id res chain seq x y z
N MET A 1 -33.14 2.84 -25.79
CA MET A 1 -32.69 3.95 -24.93
C MET A 1 -33.30 3.73 -23.56
N ILE A 2 -32.48 3.72 -22.52
CA ILE A 2 -32.86 3.47 -21.13
C ILE A 2 -32.65 4.77 -20.36
N ARG A 3 -33.59 5.08 -19.46
CA ARG A 3 -33.55 6.26 -18.60
C ARG A 3 -33.78 5.83 -17.17
N MET A 4 -32.94 6.32 -16.26
CA MET A 4 -33.07 6.01 -14.83
C MET A 4 -32.60 7.19 -13.99
N LYS A 5 -33.25 7.37 -12.84
CA LYS A 5 -32.82 8.31 -11.81
C LYS A 5 -32.02 7.55 -10.75
N PRO A 6 -31.02 8.17 -10.11
CA PRO A 6 -30.31 7.52 -9.03
C PRO A 6 -31.25 7.32 -7.82
N ASP A 7 -30.88 6.40 -6.92
CA ASP A 7 -31.51 6.26 -5.61
C ASP A 7 -31.15 7.43 -4.67
N GLU A 8 -31.64 7.39 -3.42
CA GLU A 8 -31.39 8.41 -2.39
C GLU A 8 -29.89 8.63 -2.09
N ASN A 9 -29.03 7.68 -2.46
CA ASN A 9 -27.59 7.72 -2.26
C ASN A 9 -26.80 8.01 -3.56
N GLY A 10 -27.47 8.45 -4.64
CA GLY A 10 -26.82 8.78 -5.90
C GLY A 10 -26.46 7.55 -6.77
N ARG A 11 -27.04 6.37 -6.50
CA ARG A 11 -26.64 5.09 -7.10
C ARG A 11 -27.62 4.62 -8.16
N PHE A 12 -27.11 3.99 -9.22
CA PHE A 12 -27.94 3.38 -10.26
C PHE A 12 -28.10 1.85 -10.10
N GLY A 13 -27.14 1.16 -9.48
CA GLY A 13 -27.25 -0.26 -9.15
C GLY A 13 -26.90 -1.24 -10.28
N PHE A 14 -25.93 -0.90 -11.13
CA PHE A 14 -25.38 -1.82 -12.13
C PHE A 14 -23.87 -1.66 -12.25
N ASN A 15 -23.20 -2.73 -12.67
CA ASN A 15 -21.77 -2.74 -12.99
C ASN A 15 -21.57 -2.76 -14.50
N VAL A 16 -20.45 -2.21 -14.95
CA VAL A 16 -19.98 -2.32 -16.33
C VAL A 16 -18.58 -2.91 -16.35
N LYS A 17 -18.26 -3.62 -17.43
CA LYS A 17 -16.91 -4.10 -17.77
C LYS A 17 -16.53 -3.65 -19.17
N GLY A 18 -15.23 -3.67 -19.48
CA GLY A 18 -14.72 -3.18 -20.77
C GLY A 18 -14.41 -1.69 -20.75
N GLY A 19 -13.97 -1.19 -21.89
CA GLY A 19 -13.34 0.11 -22.07
C GLY A 19 -12.26 0.04 -23.15
N TYR A 20 -11.92 1.19 -23.73
CA TYR A 20 -10.92 1.27 -24.81
C TYR A 20 -9.55 0.73 -24.38
N ASP A 21 -9.13 1.02 -23.15
CA ASP A 21 -7.92 0.52 -22.50
C ASP A 21 -7.92 -1.01 -22.31
N GLN A 22 -9.10 -1.60 -22.13
CA GLN A 22 -9.30 -3.05 -21.99
C GLN A 22 -9.52 -3.76 -23.33
N LYS A 23 -9.54 -3.01 -24.45
CA LYS A 23 -9.84 -3.51 -25.80
C LYS A 23 -11.15 -4.31 -25.88
N MET A 24 -12.12 -3.98 -25.03
CA MET A 24 -13.43 -4.60 -24.97
C MET A 24 -14.52 -3.54 -25.02
N PRO A 25 -15.65 -3.80 -25.69
CA PRO A 25 -16.80 -2.92 -25.62
C PRO A 25 -17.31 -2.82 -24.18
N VAL A 26 -17.91 -1.70 -23.83
CA VAL A 26 -18.52 -1.52 -22.50
C VAL A 26 -19.81 -2.33 -22.42
N ILE A 27 -19.85 -3.30 -21.51
CA ILE A 27 -20.96 -4.23 -21.32
C ILE A 27 -21.44 -4.13 -19.88
N VAL A 28 -22.76 -4.15 -19.67
CA VAL A 28 -23.37 -4.30 -18.34
C VAL A 28 -23.02 -5.69 -17.81
N SER A 29 -22.17 -5.78 -16.79
CA SER A 29 -21.75 -7.06 -16.24
C SER A 29 -22.72 -7.60 -15.20
N ARG A 30 -23.38 -6.72 -14.44
CA ARG A 30 -24.31 -7.09 -13.37
C ARG A 30 -25.38 -6.03 -13.13
N VAL A 31 -26.59 -6.44 -12.77
CA VAL A 31 -27.68 -5.53 -12.35
C VAL A 31 -28.22 -5.97 -10.99
N ALA A 32 -28.24 -5.08 -10.00
CA ALA A 32 -28.69 -5.41 -8.63
C ALA A 32 -30.21 -5.45 -8.57
N PRO A 33 -30.82 -6.52 -8.04
CA PRO A 33 -32.26 -6.56 -7.79
C PRO A 33 -32.74 -5.39 -6.93
N GLY A 34 -33.87 -4.78 -7.31
CA GLY A 34 -34.51 -3.70 -6.57
C GLY A 34 -33.85 -2.31 -6.69
N THR A 35 -32.83 -2.16 -7.53
CA THR A 35 -32.15 -0.88 -7.77
C THR A 35 -32.76 -0.11 -8.96
N PRO A 36 -32.42 1.18 -9.16
CA PRO A 36 -32.96 1.93 -10.30
C PRO A 36 -32.68 1.29 -11.67
N ALA A 37 -31.53 0.64 -11.86
CA ALA A 37 -31.22 -0.08 -13.08
C ALA A 37 -32.11 -1.32 -13.28
N ASP A 38 -32.49 -1.99 -12.20
CA ASP A 38 -33.40 -3.15 -12.23
C ASP A 38 -34.86 -2.75 -12.47
N LEU A 39 -35.27 -1.61 -11.90
CA LEU A 39 -36.65 -1.13 -11.89
C LEU A 39 -36.98 -0.20 -13.07
N CYS A 40 -35.98 0.26 -13.83
CA CYS A 40 -36.20 1.16 -14.96
C CYS A 40 -37.01 0.50 -16.09
N VAL A 41 -37.69 1.32 -16.89
CA VAL A 41 -38.48 0.87 -18.04
C VAL A 41 -38.04 1.70 -19.26
N PRO A 42 -37.44 1.09 -20.30
CA PRO A 42 -37.08 -0.33 -20.45
C PRO A 42 -35.99 -0.79 -19.44
N ARG A 43 -36.08 -2.04 -18.96
CA ARG A 43 -35.13 -2.62 -17.98
C ARG A 43 -33.74 -2.77 -18.58
N LEU A 44 -32.70 -2.41 -17.81
CA LEU A 44 -31.31 -2.68 -18.13
C LEU A 44 -31.00 -4.14 -17.82
N ASN A 45 -30.40 -4.86 -18.76
CA ASN A 45 -30.08 -6.28 -18.58
C ASN A 45 -28.58 -6.52 -18.58
N GLU A 46 -28.16 -7.56 -17.85
CA GLU A 46 -26.81 -8.09 -17.94
C GLU A 46 -26.54 -8.55 -19.38
N GLY A 47 -25.37 -8.17 -19.92
CA GLY A 47 -25.00 -8.41 -21.32
C GLY A 47 -25.35 -7.28 -22.29
N ASP A 48 -26.08 -6.24 -21.86
CA ASP A 48 -26.34 -5.07 -22.70
C ASP A 48 -25.04 -4.30 -23.00
N GLN A 49 -24.79 -3.99 -24.27
CA GLN A 49 -23.67 -3.14 -24.66
C GLN A 49 -24.08 -1.68 -24.48
N VAL A 50 -23.32 -0.91 -23.69
CA VAL A 50 -23.49 0.55 -23.59
C VAL A 50 -22.81 1.19 -24.81
N VAL A 51 -23.53 2.04 -25.53
CA VAL A 51 -23.03 2.75 -26.73
C VAL A 51 -22.91 4.24 -26.46
N LEU A 52 -23.92 4.84 -25.83
CA LEU A 52 -23.91 6.26 -25.45
C LEU A 52 -24.26 6.43 -23.98
N ILE A 53 -23.61 7.40 -23.33
CA ILE A 53 -23.96 7.89 -21.99
C ILE A 53 -24.32 9.36 -22.10
N ASN A 54 -25.57 9.72 -21.81
CA ASN A 54 -26.09 11.10 -21.90
C ASN A 54 -25.77 11.77 -23.24
N GLY A 55 -25.87 11.01 -24.33
CA GLY A 55 -25.58 11.46 -25.70
C GLY A 55 -24.10 11.51 -26.09
N ARG A 56 -23.18 11.19 -25.17
CA ARG A 56 -21.74 11.05 -25.46
C ARG A 56 -21.42 9.64 -25.95
N ASP A 57 -20.70 9.55 -27.07
CA ASP A 57 -20.11 8.30 -27.56
C ASP A 57 -18.93 7.88 -26.67
N ILE A 58 -18.93 6.62 -26.27
CA ILE A 58 -17.98 6.05 -25.32
C ILE A 58 -17.00 5.05 -25.95
N ALA A 59 -17.02 4.85 -27.28
CA ALA A 59 -16.20 3.84 -27.96
C ALA A 59 -14.68 3.98 -27.72
N GLU A 60 -14.17 5.21 -27.61
CA GLU A 60 -12.75 5.52 -27.42
C GLU A 60 -12.39 5.91 -25.97
N HIS A 61 -13.30 5.71 -25.03
CA HIS A 61 -13.09 6.09 -23.63
C HIS A 61 -12.61 4.89 -22.80
N THR A 62 -11.72 5.16 -21.84
CA THR A 62 -11.24 4.14 -20.90
C THR A 62 -12.34 3.71 -19.94
N HIS A 63 -12.15 2.55 -19.29
CA HIS A 63 -13.05 2.05 -18.26
C HIS A 63 -13.37 3.10 -17.20
N ASP A 64 -12.34 3.75 -16.64
CA ASP A 64 -12.50 4.76 -15.61
C ASP A 64 -13.28 6.00 -16.11
N GLN A 65 -13.04 6.43 -17.34
CA GLN A 65 -13.77 7.55 -17.95
C GLN A 65 -15.26 7.22 -18.14
N VAL A 66 -15.57 5.98 -18.53
CA VAL A 66 -16.94 5.48 -18.66
C VAL A 66 -17.65 5.50 -17.32
N VAL A 67 -17.01 4.96 -16.26
CA VAL A 67 -17.53 4.99 -14.89
C VAL A 67 -17.75 6.42 -14.42
N MET A 68 -16.81 7.32 -14.70
CA MET A 68 -16.91 8.74 -14.38
C MET A 68 -18.11 9.39 -15.08
N PHE A 69 -18.40 9.09 -16.35
CA PHE A 69 -19.58 9.64 -17.04
C PHE A 69 -20.91 9.15 -16.46
N ILE A 70 -20.96 7.90 -16.00
CA ILE A 70 -22.13 7.35 -15.31
C ILE A 70 -22.34 8.12 -13.99
N LYS A 71 -21.29 8.27 -13.18
CA LYS A 71 -21.35 9.00 -11.90
C LYS A 71 -21.72 10.47 -12.07
N ALA A 72 -21.13 11.15 -13.05
CA ALA A 72 -21.40 12.57 -13.33
C ALA A 72 -22.84 12.86 -13.78
N SER A 73 -23.63 11.83 -14.13
CA SER A 73 -25.05 12.00 -14.43
C SER A 73 -25.89 12.41 -13.20
N CYS A 74 -25.39 12.14 -11.99
CA CYS A 74 -26.01 12.56 -10.73
C CYS A 74 -25.90 14.08 -10.48
N GLU A 75 -24.90 14.75 -11.04
CA GLU A 75 -24.57 16.17 -10.77
C GLU A 75 -25.14 17.15 -11.81
N ARG A 76 -25.68 16.66 -12.93
CA ARG A 76 -26.21 17.51 -14.01
C ARG A 76 -27.68 17.90 -13.76
N HIS A 77 -28.09 19.02 -14.39
CA HIS A 77 -29.40 19.68 -14.19
C HIS A 77 -30.64 18.79 -14.42
N SER A 78 -30.49 17.59 -15.00
CA SER A 78 -31.57 16.60 -15.19
C SER A 78 -31.68 15.55 -14.08
N GLY A 79 -30.60 15.27 -13.33
CA GLY A 79 -30.56 14.19 -12.33
C GLY A 79 -30.93 12.80 -12.88
N GLU A 80 -30.72 12.58 -14.18
CA GLU A 80 -31.15 11.38 -14.91
C GLU A 80 -30.00 10.85 -15.77
N LEU A 81 -29.75 9.54 -15.70
CA LEU A 81 -28.85 8.81 -16.56
C LEU A 81 -29.60 8.29 -17.78
N VAL A 82 -29.13 8.66 -18.97
CA VAL A 82 -29.67 8.20 -20.25
C VAL A 82 -28.64 7.32 -20.95
N LEU A 83 -28.94 6.04 -21.11
CA LEU A 83 -28.11 5.08 -21.81
C LEU A 83 -28.70 4.73 -23.18
N LEU A 84 -27.88 4.79 -24.23
CA LEU A 84 -28.18 4.05 -25.45
C LEU A 84 -27.50 2.70 -25.35
N VAL A 85 -28.29 1.63 -25.26
CA VAL A 85 -27.80 0.26 -25.20
C VAL A 85 -28.18 -0.54 -26.44
N ARG A 86 -27.34 -1.52 -26.80
CA ARG A 86 -27.68 -2.60 -27.74
C ARG A 86 -27.97 -3.88 -26.93
N PRO A 87 -29.21 -4.41 -27.00
CA PRO A 87 -29.56 -5.62 -26.27
C PRO A 87 -28.77 -6.84 -26.73
N ASN A 88 -28.23 -7.63 -25.78
CA ASN A 88 -27.58 -8.93 -26.02
C ASN A 88 -26.68 -8.97 -27.26
N ALA A 89 -25.64 -8.15 -27.27
CA ALA A 89 -24.60 -8.25 -28.30
C ALA A 89 -23.80 -9.55 -28.06
N VAL A 90 -24.04 -10.56 -28.91
CA VAL A 90 -23.22 -11.78 -28.95
C VAL A 90 -21.83 -11.38 -29.42
N TYR A 91 -20.86 -11.35 -28.52
CA TYR A 91 -19.46 -11.19 -28.84
C TYR A 91 -18.80 -12.57 -28.80
N ASP A 92 -18.06 -12.92 -29.85
CA ASP A 92 -17.14 -14.07 -29.85
C ASP A 92 -15.97 -13.76 -28.91
N VAL A 93 -16.17 -13.99 -27.63
CA VAL A 93 -15.12 -13.88 -26.61
C VAL A 93 -14.40 -15.22 -26.54
N VAL A 94 -13.12 -15.21 -26.93
CA VAL A 94 -12.16 -16.28 -26.66
C VAL A 94 -12.23 -16.63 -25.17
N GLU A 95 -12.47 -17.90 -24.85
CA GLU A 95 -12.68 -18.42 -23.49
C GLU A 95 -11.62 -17.93 -22.49
N GLU A 96 -11.92 -16.86 -21.75
CA GLU A 96 -11.30 -16.56 -20.46
C GLU A 96 -12.23 -17.03 -19.35
N LYS A 97 -11.65 -17.78 -18.42
CA LYS A 97 -12.31 -18.43 -17.28
C LYS A 97 -13.24 -17.46 -16.55
N LEU A 98 -14.47 -17.93 -16.30
CA LEU A 98 -15.42 -17.29 -15.38
C LEU A 98 -14.78 -17.12 -13.99
N GLU A 99 -14.22 -15.96 -13.70
CA GLU A 99 -14.08 -15.47 -12.33
C GLU A 99 -15.44 -14.88 -11.93
N SER A 100 -16.03 -15.42 -10.86
CA SER A 100 -17.27 -14.90 -10.30
C SER A 100 -17.03 -13.50 -9.72
N GLU A 101 -17.70 -12.48 -10.25
CA GLU A 101 -17.72 -11.14 -9.64
C GLU A 101 -18.25 -11.23 -8.19
N PRO A 102 -17.60 -10.57 -7.21
CA PRO A 102 -18.06 -10.53 -5.82
C PRO A 102 -19.42 -9.82 -5.68
N ASP A 103 -20.10 -10.01 -4.55
CA ASP A 103 -21.38 -9.36 -4.23
C ASP A 103 -21.32 -7.83 -4.28
N PHE A 104 -22.46 -7.21 -4.62
CA PHE A 104 -22.62 -5.76 -4.83
C PHE A 104 -21.88 -4.94 -3.77
N GLN A 105 -20.75 -4.35 -4.16
CA GLN A 105 -19.96 -3.44 -3.33
C GLN A 105 -20.08 -2.03 -3.90
N TYR A 106 -20.87 -1.19 -3.25
CA TYR A 106 -20.89 0.22 -3.61
C TYR A 106 -19.64 0.89 -3.03
N ILE A 107 -18.78 1.40 -3.91
CA ILE A 107 -17.61 2.20 -3.55
C ILE A 107 -18.13 3.59 -3.14
N PRO A 108 -17.90 4.06 -1.90
CA PRO A 108 -18.19 5.45 -1.54
C PRO A 108 -17.19 6.37 -2.27
N GLU A 109 -17.67 7.37 -3.00
CA GLU A 109 -16.80 8.45 -3.50
C GLU A 109 -17.28 9.82 -3.09
N LYS A 110 -16.28 10.62 -2.74
CA LYS A 110 -16.28 12.00 -2.24
C LYS A 110 -17.01 12.94 -3.20
N SER A 111 -17.88 13.80 -2.67
CA SER A 111 -18.46 14.92 -3.41
C SER A 111 -17.43 16.04 -3.57
N PRO A 112 -17.10 16.48 -4.81
CA PRO A 112 -16.28 17.64 -5.04
C PRO A 112 -17.20 18.84 -5.20
N LEU A 113 -17.70 19.40 -4.10
CA LEU A 113 -18.31 20.74 -3.98
C LEU A 113 -18.90 20.86 -2.57
N ASP A 114 -18.05 21.13 -1.59
CA ASP A 114 -18.44 21.99 -0.47
C ASP A 114 -17.17 22.67 0.06
N GLY A 115 -17.24 24.00 0.13
CA GLY A 115 -16.12 24.83 0.52
C GLY A 115 -15.81 24.67 2.01
N VAL A 116 -14.51 24.64 2.32
CA VAL A 116 -13.87 25.11 3.57
C VAL A 116 -14.74 24.99 4.84
N HIS A 117 -15.23 23.79 5.12
CA HIS A 117 -15.48 23.30 6.46
C HIS A 117 -14.62 22.05 6.60
N GLN A 118 -13.47 22.17 7.27
CA GLN A 118 -12.75 20.99 7.73
C GLN A 118 -13.70 20.21 8.62
N ASP A 119 -14.11 19.04 8.14
CA ASP A 119 -15.04 18.16 8.81
C ASP A 119 -14.33 17.52 10.00
N ASP A 120 -14.30 18.23 11.14
CA ASP A 120 -13.78 17.74 12.42
C ASP A 120 -14.41 16.38 12.82
N ASN A 121 -15.49 15.97 12.17
CA ASN A 121 -16.14 14.69 12.40
C ASN A 121 -15.54 13.53 11.58
N ALA A 122 -14.91 13.76 10.43
CA ALA A 122 -14.50 12.67 9.52
C ALA A 122 -13.43 11.75 10.11
N LEU A 123 -12.42 12.32 10.79
CA LEU A 123 -11.42 11.53 11.51
C LEU A 123 -12.08 10.70 12.61
N ARG A 124 -12.95 11.32 13.41
CA ARG A 124 -13.68 10.64 14.49
C ARG A 124 -14.57 9.52 13.95
N GLU A 125 -15.31 9.76 12.88
CA GLU A 125 -16.15 8.76 12.19
C GLU A 125 -15.31 7.58 11.69
N SER A 126 -14.14 7.83 11.10
CA SER A 126 -13.23 6.76 10.67
C SER A 126 -12.76 5.88 11.84
N MET A 127 -12.53 6.47 13.03
CA MET A 127 -12.15 5.73 14.24
C MET A 127 -13.32 4.93 14.81
N ILE A 128 -14.54 5.47 14.81
CA ILE A 128 -15.75 4.74 15.21
C ILE A 128 -15.95 3.53 14.30
N GLN A 129 -15.86 3.73 12.98
CA GLN A 129 -15.98 2.65 12.00
C GLN A 129 -14.89 1.58 12.19
N LEU A 130 -13.66 1.98 12.48
CA LEU A 130 -12.56 1.06 12.76
C LEU A 130 -12.82 0.23 14.02
N ALA A 131 -13.27 0.86 15.10
CA ALA A 131 -13.61 0.19 16.36
C ALA A 131 -14.77 -0.80 16.19
N GLU A 132 -15.87 -0.38 15.56
CA GLU A 132 -17.01 -1.25 15.26
C GLU A 132 -16.60 -2.42 14.34
N GLY A 133 -15.78 -2.14 13.33
CA GLY A 133 -15.28 -3.14 12.41
C GLY A 133 -14.37 -4.18 13.07
N LEU A 134 -13.58 -3.80 14.10
CA LEU A 134 -12.79 -4.73 14.91
C LEU A 134 -13.66 -5.61 15.80
N ILE A 135 -14.72 -5.05 16.41
CA ILE A 135 -15.68 -5.79 17.24
C ILE A 135 -16.47 -6.81 16.39
N THR A 136 -16.97 -6.37 15.23
CA THR A 136 -17.78 -7.21 14.33
C THR A 136 -16.95 -8.19 13.50
N GLY A 137 -15.62 -7.99 13.41
CA GLY A 137 -14.73 -8.76 12.55
C GLY A 137 -14.72 -8.34 11.08
N THR A 138 -15.49 -7.31 10.72
CA THR A 138 -15.62 -6.81 9.34
C THR A 138 -14.28 -6.33 8.77
N VAL A 139 -13.41 -5.70 9.59
CA VAL A 139 -12.09 -5.24 9.10
C VAL A 139 -11.20 -6.39 8.63
N LEU A 140 -11.27 -7.55 9.30
CA LEU A 140 -10.47 -8.71 8.93
C LEU A 140 -11.03 -9.35 7.67
N ALA A 141 -12.36 -9.46 7.56
CA ALA A 141 -13.00 -9.95 6.35
C ALA A 141 -12.66 -9.10 5.11
N GLN A 142 -12.63 -7.77 5.26
CA GLN A 142 -12.22 -6.86 4.19
C GLN A 142 -10.73 -7.01 3.83
N PHE A 143 -9.85 -7.18 4.83
CA PHE A 143 -8.42 -7.43 4.59
C PHE A 143 -8.17 -8.73 3.82
N ASP A 144 -8.94 -9.77 4.11
CA ASP A 144 -8.84 -11.07 3.41
C ASP A 144 -9.28 -10.98 1.94
N GLN A 145 -10.20 -10.06 1.62
CA GLN A 145 -10.63 -9.78 0.24
C GLN A 145 -9.65 -8.89 -0.53
N LEU A 146 -8.83 -8.09 0.17
CA LEU A 146 -7.87 -7.19 -0.48
C LEU A 146 -6.83 -7.99 -1.27
N TYR A 147 -6.66 -7.66 -2.54
CA TYR A 147 -5.68 -8.32 -3.39
C TYR A 147 -4.29 -8.29 -2.75
N ARG A 148 -3.58 -9.42 -2.87
CA ARG A 148 -2.20 -9.55 -2.37
C ARG A 148 -1.17 -8.98 -3.34
N LYS A 149 -1.50 -8.99 -4.63
CA LYS A 149 -0.70 -8.50 -5.74
C LYS A 149 -1.60 -7.68 -6.65
N LYS A 150 -1.20 -6.47 -7.01
CA LYS A 150 -1.95 -5.61 -7.92
C LYS A 150 -2.04 -6.29 -9.30
N PRO A 151 -3.25 -6.52 -9.83
CA PRO A 151 -3.42 -7.05 -11.18
C PRO A 151 -2.67 -6.19 -12.21
N GLY A 152 -2.05 -6.84 -13.20
CA GLY A 152 -1.31 -6.16 -14.27
C GLY A 152 0.13 -5.75 -13.93
N MET A 153 0.56 -5.78 -12.67
CA MET A 153 1.96 -5.47 -12.33
C MET A 153 2.89 -6.68 -12.55
N THR A 154 3.97 -6.47 -13.29
CA THR A 154 4.97 -7.51 -13.59
C THR A 154 6.00 -7.65 -12.45
N MET A 155 6.57 -8.85 -12.32
CA MET A 155 7.66 -9.19 -11.37
C MET A 155 8.69 -10.09 -12.06
N SER A 156 8.97 -9.80 -13.32
CA SER A 156 9.75 -10.64 -14.23
C SER A 156 11.25 -10.54 -13.97
N CYS A 157 11.77 -9.36 -13.60
CA CYS A 157 13.19 -9.14 -13.33
C CYS A 157 13.69 -10.05 -12.20
N ALA A 158 12.87 -10.23 -11.16
CA ALA A 158 13.18 -11.09 -10.02
C ALA A 158 13.35 -12.58 -10.39
N ARG A 159 12.81 -13.00 -11.54
CA ARG A 159 12.80 -14.39 -12.01
C ARG A 159 13.88 -14.67 -13.07
N LEU A 160 14.64 -13.66 -13.49
CA LEU A 160 15.75 -13.85 -14.40
C LEU A 160 16.81 -14.78 -13.76
N PRO A 161 17.45 -15.69 -14.51
CA PRO A 161 18.38 -16.68 -13.96
C PRO A 161 19.45 -16.09 -13.03
N GLN A 162 20.01 -14.93 -13.39
CA GLN A 162 21.02 -14.21 -12.61
C GLN A 162 20.50 -13.60 -11.30
N ASN A 163 19.19 -13.36 -11.18
CA ASN A 163 18.57 -12.67 -10.05
C ASN A 163 17.92 -13.61 -9.04
N ILE A 164 17.64 -14.87 -9.42
CA ILE A 164 16.94 -15.84 -8.56
C ILE A 164 17.62 -16.00 -7.21
N SER A 165 18.95 -16.12 -7.18
CA SER A 165 19.76 -16.30 -5.97
C SER A 165 19.86 -15.05 -5.08
N LYS A 166 19.40 -13.89 -5.57
CA LYS A 166 19.33 -12.64 -4.79
C LYS A 166 18.01 -12.50 -4.01
N ASN A 167 17.08 -13.45 -4.16
CA ASN A 167 15.80 -13.47 -3.43
C ASN A 167 15.85 -14.41 -2.24
N ARG A 168 15.58 -13.90 -1.04
CA ARG A 168 15.49 -14.72 0.17
C ARG A 168 14.35 -15.73 0.11
N TYR A 169 13.23 -15.33 -0.51
CA TYR A 169 12.04 -16.14 -0.68
C TYR A 169 11.61 -16.13 -2.14
N ARG A 170 11.40 -17.31 -2.73
CA ARG A 170 11.09 -17.48 -4.16
C ARG A 170 9.77 -16.83 -4.56
N ASP A 171 8.80 -16.79 -3.64
CA ASP A 171 7.44 -16.30 -3.84
C ASP A 171 7.25 -14.82 -3.50
N ILE A 172 8.29 -14.16 -2.96
CA ILE A 172 8.29 -12.74 -2.61
C ILE A 172 9.22 -11.99 -3.56
N SER A 173 8.63 -11.38 -4.60
CA SER A 173 9.35 -10.63 -5.62
C SER A 173 8.90 -9.17 -5.65
N PRO A 174 9.82 -8.21 -5.93
CA PRO A 174 9.44 -6.83 -6.17
C PRO A 174 8.70 -6.70 -7.51
N TYR A 175 7.79 -5.72 -7.62
CA TYR A 175 7.28 -5.33 -8.94
C TYR A 175 8.37 -4.67 -9.76
N ASP A 176 8.38 -4.94 -11.07
CA ASP A 176 9.38 -4.38 -11.98
C ASP A 176 9.25 -2.85 -12.07
N ALA A 177 8.01 -2.33 -12.04
CA ALA A 177 7.72 -0.91 -12.21
C ALA A 177 8.22 -0.01 -11.06
N THR A 178 8.35 -0.56 -9.85
CA THR A 178 8.68 0.20 -8.63
C THR A 178 9.92 -0.35 -7.93
N ARG A 179 10.64 -1.30 -8.53
CA ARG A 179 11.86 -1.85 -7.92
C ARG A 179 12.94 -0.79 -7.84
N VAL A 180 13.80 -0.92 -6.84
CA VAL A 180 15.05 -0.15 -6.82
C VAL A 180 16.01 -0.74 -7.86
N ILE A 181 16.61 0.14 -8.66
CA ILE A 181 17.56 -0.23 -9.72
C ILE A 181 18.96 0.21 -9.29
N LEU A 182 19.88 -0.73 -9.13
CA LEU A 182 21.27 -0.44 -8.78
C LEU A 182 22.04 0.08 -10.00
N LYS A 183 22.93 1.07 -9.80
CA LYS A 183 23.84 1.56 -10.86
C LYS A 183 25.07 0.65 -10.98
N SER A 184 24.87 -0.60 -11.38
CA SER A 184 25.92 -1.57 -11.68
C SER A 184 25.56 -2.44 -12.89
N ASN A 185 26.46 -3.35 -13.30
CA ASN A 185 26.15 -4.35 -14.33
C ASN A 185 25.05 -5.33 -13.89
N GLU A 186 24.85 -5.49 -12.57
CA GLU A 186 23.79 -6.30 -11.98
C GLU A 186 22.80 -5.39 -11.25
N ASP A 187 21.80 -4.91 -11.98
CA ASP A 187 20.91 -3.82 -11.55
C ASP A 187 19.84 -4.22 -10.50
N TYR A 188 19.86 -5.47 -10.03
CA TYR A 188 18.77 -6.07 -9.26
C TYR A 188 19.08 -6.18 -7.77
N ILE A 189 18.14 -5.68 -6.97
CA ILE A 189 17.98 -5.96 -5.55
C ILE A 189 16.50 -6.18 -5.24
N ASN A 190 16.17 -7.06 -4.29
CA ASN A 190 14.78 -7.27 -3.86
C ASN A 190 14.32 -6.13 -2.93
N ALA A 191 13.98 -5.01 -3.54
CA ALA A 191 13.51 -3.78 -2.89
C ALA A 191 12.55 -3.03 -3.80
N ASN A 192 11.57 -2.33 -3.21
CA ASN A 192 10.69 -1.39 -3.92
C ASN A 192 10.68 -0.05 -3.21
N TYR A 193 10.53 1.01 -3.99
CA TYR A 193 10.08 2.29 -3.46
C TYR A 193 8.63 2.15 -2.99
N ILE A 194 8.33 2.76 -1.84
CA ILE A 194 6.97 2.96 -1.34
C ILE A 194 6.88 4.42 -0.91
N ASN A 195 5.98 5.17 -1.53
CA ASN A 195 5.71 6.56 -1.21
C ASN A 195 4.30 6.65 -0.63
N MET A 196 4.18 7.25 0.55
CA MET A 196 2.92 7.43 1.26
C MET A 196 2.61 8.92 1.34
N GLU A 197 1.72 9.37 0.47
CA GLU A 197 1.24 10.75 0.44
C GLU A 197 0.21 10.99 1.56
N ILE A 198 0.37 12.08 2.30
CA ILE A 198 -0.56 12.49 3.35
C ILE A 198 -1.45 13.60 2.79
N PRO A 199 -2.76 13.34 2.54
CA PRO A 199 -3.66 14.33 1.98
C PRO A 199 -3.70 15.62 2.79
N SER A 200 -3.98 16.74 2.12
CA SER A 200 -4.06 18.07 2.74
C SER A 200 -2.75 18.55 3.39
N SER A 201 -1.63 17.90 3.08
CA SER A 201 -0.28 18.30 3.48
C SER A 201 0.67 18.20 2.28
N THR A 202 1.89 18.72 2.43
CA THR A 202 2.99 18.51 1.47
C THR A 202 3.82 17.27 1.81
N ILE A 203 3.42 16.49 2.81
CA ILE A 203 4.20 15.36 3.33
C ILE A 203 4.02 14.15 2.42
N ILE A 204 5.14 13.67 1.90
CA ILE A 204 5.27 12.37 1.23
C ILE A 204 6.33 11.58 1.98
N ASN A 205 5.91 10.60 2.78
CA ASN A 205 6.85 9.73 3.46
C ASN A 205 7.40 8.72 2.46
N GLN A 206 8.69 8.86 2.14
CA GLN A 206 9.39 7.99 1.21
C GLN A 206 10.08 6.83 1.97
N TYR A 207 9.94 5.63 1.40
CA TYR A 207 10.51 4.41 1.94
C TYR A 207 11.14 3.57 0.83
N ILE A 208 12.13 2.77 1.22
CA ILE A 208 12.57 1.61 0.45
C ILE A 208 12.25 0.36 1.27
N ALA A 209 11.22 -0.38 0.87
CA ALA A 209 10.85 -1.63 1.51
C ALA A 209 11.62 -2.79 0.84
N CYS A 210 12.47 -3.46 1.61
CA CYS A 210 13.35 -4.51 1.09
C CYS A 210 13.44 -5.74 2.00
N GLN A 211 13.96 -6.84 1.46
CA GLN A 211 14.22 -8.05 2.26
C GLN A 211 15.42 -7.86 3.19
N GLY A 212 15.49 -8.66 4.27
CA GLY A 212 16.70 -8.74 5.08
C GLY A 212 17.87 -9.30 4.26
N PRO A 213 19.03 -8.61 4.17
CA PRO A 213 20.14 -8.99 3.30
C PRO A 213 20.57 -10.45 3.45
N LEU A 214 20.87 -11.10 2.33
CA LEU A 214 21.57 -12.37 2.27
C LEU A 214 23.08 -12.12 2.32
N PRO A 215 23.92 -13.12 2.67
CA PRO A 215 25.36 -12.95 2.66
C PRO A 215 25.90 -12.39 1.33
N ASN A 216 25.40 -12.92 0.21
CA ASN A 216 25.79 -12.51 -1.15
C ASN A 216 25.12 -11.21 -1.64
N THR A 217 24.21 -10.59 -0.89
CA THR A 217 23.52 -9.34 -1.28
C THR A 217 23.78 -8.19 -0.30
N CYS A 218 24.73 -8.35 0.63
CA CYS A 218 25.13 -7.25 1.52
C CYS A 218 25.81 -6.08 0.76
N PRO A 219 26.69 -6.32 -0.23
CA PRO A 219 27.21 -5.25 -1.08
C PRO A 219 26.09 -4.49 -1.81
N ASP A 220 25.13 -5.22 -2.41
CA ASP A 220 23.96 -4.65 -3.10
C ASP A 220 23.12 -3.76 -2.17
N PHE A 221 22.93 -4.18 -0.90
CA PHE A 221 22.19 -3.42 0.10
C PHE A 221 22.85 -2.09 0.45
N TRP A 222 24.17 -2.08 0.62
CA TRP A 222 24.92 -0.86 0.92
C TRP A 222 25.06 0.05 -0.31
N GLN A 223 25.18 -0.53 -1.50
CA GLN A 223 25.09 0.21 -2.76
C GLN A 223 23.75 0.94 -2.88
N MET A 224 22.64 0.22 -2.67
CA MET A 224 21.30 0.82 -2.65
C MET A 224 21.22 1.97 -1.65
N THR A 225 21.62 1.73 -0.40
CA THR A 225 21.56 2.75 0.66
C THR A 225 22.36 4.00 0.30
N TRP A 226 23.56 3.83 -0.27
CA TRP A 226 24.39 4.93 -0.74
C TRP A 226 23.77 5.71 -1.91
N GLU A 227 23.33 4.98 -2.95
CA GLU A 227 22.80 5.58 -4.18
C GLU A 227 21.51 6.35 -3.96
N GLN A 228 20.68 5.89 -3.02
CA GLN A 228 19.40 6.51 -2.68
C GLN A 228 19.53 7.63 -1.64
N GLY A 229 20.75 7.89 -1.15
CA GLY A 229 21.00 8.94 -0.16
C GLY A 229 20.38 8.65 1.21
N SER A 230 19.96 7.40 1.47
CA SER A 230 19.30 7.01 2.70
C SER A 230 20.26 7.12 3.89
N SER A 231 19.87 7.93 4.86
CA SER A 231 20.62 8.16 6.11
C SER A 231 20.09 7.32 7.29
N MET A 232 19.01 6.56 7.07
CA MET A 232 18.37 5.73 8.09
C MET A 232 17.99 4.35 7.56
N VAL A 233 18.28 3.32 8.36
CA VAL A 233 17.88 1.93 8.13
C VAL A 233 17.06 1.43 9.33
N VAL A 234 15.82 1.00 9.09
CA VAL A 234 14.92 0.43 10.10
C VAL A 234 14.81 -1.08 9.90
N MET A 235 15.27 -1.84 10.90
CA MET A 235 15.30 -3.30 10.90
C MET A 235 14.26 -3.86 11.87
N LEU A 236 13.26 -4.59 11.37
CA LEU A 236 12.13 -5.10 12.16
C LEU A 236 12.24 -6.61 12.43
N THR A 237 13.45 -7.12 12.64
CA THR A 237 13.70 -8.55 12.85
C THR A 237 14.98 -8.75 13.65
N THR A 238 15.06 -9.85 14.38
CA THR A 238 16.35 -10.38 14.83
C THR A 238 17.02 -11.13 13.67
N GLN A 239 18.30 -11.47 13.81
CA GLN A 239 19.02 -12.22 12.77
C GLN A 239 18.51 -13.66 12.64
N VAL A 240 18.13 -14.27 13.76
CA VAL A 240 17.68 -15.66 13.86
C VAL A 240 16.42 -15.71 14.72
N GLU A 241 15.39 -16.36 14.19
CA GLU A 241 14.13 -16.64 14.89
C GLU A 241 13.86 -18.14 14.81
N ARG A 242 13.70 -18.80 15.97
CA ARG A 242 13.59 -20.27 16.08
C ARG A 242 14.61 -21.07 15.28
N GLY A 243 15.88 -20.66 15.36
CA GLY A 243 16.97 -21.33 14.63
C GLY A 243 16.94 -21.13 13.11
N ARG A 244 16.03 -20.29 12.57
CA ARG A 244 16.00 -19.94 11.15
C ARG A 244 16.58 -18.54 10.95
N VAL A 245 17.55 -18.43 10.05
CA VAL A 245 18.14 -17.15 9.67
C VAL A 245 17.11 -16.29 8.93
N LYS A 246 16.78 -15.14 9.51
CA LYS A 246 15.85 -14.14 8.97
C LYS A 246 16.54 -13.01 8.24
N CYS A 247 17.76 -12.66 8.69
CA CYS A 247 18.59 -11.60 8.13
C CYS A 247 20.05 -11.95 8.39
N HIS A 248 20.93 -11.75 7.39
CA HIS A 248 22.37 -11.78 7.67
C HIS A 248 22.78 -10.52 8.44
N GLN A 249 23.81 -10.60 9.26
CA GLN A 249 24.40 -9.42 9.88
C GLN A 249 25.21 -8.66 8.83
N TYR A 250 24.68 -7.52 8.40
CA TYR A 250 25.27 -6.70 7.34
C TYR A 250 25.98 -5.45 7.90
N TRP A 251 26.25 -5.42 9.21
CA TRP A 251 26.95 -4.36 9.93
C TRP A 251 28.01 -4.94 10.89
N PRO A 252 29.08 -4.19 11.21
CA PRO A 252 30.10 -4.65 12.16
C PRO A 252 29.63 -4.52 13.62
N GLU A 253 30.31 -5.22 14.52
CA GLU A 253 30.19 -4.99 15.97
C GLU A 253 30.57 -3.55 16.36
N PRO A 254 30.11 -3.04 17.53
CA PRO A 254 30.43 -1.70 17.99
C PRO A 254 31.94 -1.44 18.06
N SER A 255 32.37 -0.23 17.66
CA SER A 255 33.77 0.18 17.48
C SER A 255 34.53 -0.58 16.37
N GLY A 256 33.83 -1.43 15.60
CA GLY A 256 34.38 -2.17 14.47
C GLY A 256 34.06 -1.55 13.12
N SER A 257 34.76 -2.03 12.08
CA SER A 257 34.44 -1.75 10.69
C SER A 257 34.36 -3.04 9.87
N SER A 258 33.57 -3.02 8.80
CA SER A 258 33.43 -4.14 7.86
C SER A 258 33.22 -3.64 6.44
N SER A 259 33.84 -4.31 5.48
CA SER A 259 33.80 -3.94 4.06
C SER A 259 32.84 -4.85 3.29
N TYR A 260 32.01 -4.24 2.45
CA TYR A 260 31.02 -4.90 1.60
C TYR A 260 31.13 -4.33 0.18
N GLY A 261 31.98 -4.97 -0.65
CA GLY A 261 32.33 -4.41 -1.96
C GLY A 261 33.08 -3.08 -1.81
N ASN A 262 32.62 -2.03 -2.51
CA ASN A 262 33.21 -0.68 -2.48
C ASN A 262 32.76 0.16 -1.26
N PHE A 263 32.01 -0.43 -0.33
CA PHE A 263 31.49 0.28 0.84
C PHE A 263 32.11 -0.26 2.12
N GLN A 264 32.51 0.64 3.01
CA GLN A 264 32.91 0.32 4.38
C GLN A 264 31.88 0.87 5.35
N ILE A 265 31.47 0.03 6.30
CA ILE A 265 30.59 0.41 7.40
C ILE A 265 31.42 0.43 8.66
N THR A 266 31.32 1.51 9.42
CA THR A 266 31.92 1.63 10.75
C THR A 266 30.80 1.86 11.75
N CYS A 267 30.72 1.04 12.80
CA CYS A 267 29.74 1.20 13.87
C CYS A 267 30.39 1.91 15.05
N HIS A 268 29.89 3.09 15.40
CA HIS A 268 30.48 3.94 16.45
C HIS A 268 29.91 3.62 17.83
N SER A 269 28.59 3.44 17.90
CA SER A 269 27.89 3.13 19.13
C SER A 269 26.74 2.16 18.87
N GLU A 270 26.40 1.42 19.92
CA GLU A 270 25.20 0.61 20.01
C GLU A 270 24.58 0.86 21.39
N GLU A 271 23.37 1.39 21.39
CA GLU A 271 22.59 1.70 22.59
C GLU A 271 21.19 1.14 22.40
N GLY A 272 20.48 0.84 23.48
CA GLY A 272 19.14 0.31 23.35
C GLY A 272 18.48 -0.05 24.66
N ASN A 273 17.28 -0.56 24.53
CA ASN A 273 16.50 -1.14 25.60
C ASN A 273 16.08 -2.56 25.18
N PRO A 274 15.32 -3.30 26.02
CA PRO A 274 14.87 -4.65 25.65
C PRO A 274 14.01 -4.73 24.37
N ALA A 275 13.41 -3.63 23.93
CA ALA A 275 12.53 -3.59 22.77
C ALA A 275 13.23 -3.24 21.46
N TYR A 276 14.19 -2.31 21.49
CA TYR A 276 14.91 -1.86 20.31
C TYR A 276 16.35 -1.42 20.59
N VAL A 277 17.16 -1.54 19.55
CA VAL A 277 18.57 -1.18 19.50
C VAL A 277 18.77 -0.07 18.48
N PHE A 278 19.66 0.84 18.79
CA PHE A 278 20.02 2.01 18.03
C PHE A 278 21.53 2.01 17.79
N ARG A 279 21.94 2.20 16.53
CA ARG A 279 23.35 2.23 16.15
C ARG A 279 23.66 3.47 15.34
N GLU A 280 24.66 4.23 15.77
CA GLU A 280 25.26 5.29 14.96
C GLU A 280 26.40 4.69 14.15
N MET A 281 26.33 4.87 12.83
CA MET A 281 27.28 4.30 11.88
C MET A 281 27.77 5.37 10.90
N THR A 282 28.89 5.08 10.26
CA THR A 282 29.32 5.78 9.05
C THR A 282 29.38 4.79 7.90
N LEU A 283 28.75 5.18 6.80
CA LEU A 283 28.83 4.51 5.51
C LEU A 283 29.83 5.27 4.63
N THR A 284 30.94 4.63 4.28
CA THR A 284 32.02 5.19 3.47
C THR A 284 32.03 4.53 2.10
N ASN A 285 31.98 5.33 1.03
CA ASN A 285 32.27 4.89 -0.32
C ASN A 285 33.78 4.98 -0.56
N LEU A 286 34.44 3.82 -0.68
CA LEU A 286 35.89 3.70 -0.79
C LEU A 286 36.43 4.18 -2.14
N GLU A 287 35.61 4.14 -3.20
CA GLU A 287 36.00 4.58 -4.54
C GLU A 287 35.95 6.11 -4.66
N LYS A 288 34.97 6.73 -4.00
CA LYS A 288 34.78 8.19 -3.99
C LYS A 288 35.49 8.90 -2.82
N GLU A 289 36.00 8.14 -1.86
CA GLU A 289 36.56 8.65 -0.60
C GLU A 289 35.58 9.57 0.15
N GLU A 290 34.28 9.30 0.04
CA GLU A 290 33.21 10.07 0.69
C GLU A 290 32.56 9.25 1.80
N SER A 291 32.22 9.92 2.91
CA SER A 291 31.58 9.30 4.07
C SER A 291 30.27 9.99 4.42
N ARG A 292 29.26 9.21 4.80
CA ARG A 292 27.94 9.70 5.25
C ARG A 292 27.57 9.11 6.59
N GLN A 293 26.97 9.92 7.45
CA GLN A 293 26.39 9.43 8.69
C GLN A 293 25.15 8.60 8.39
N LEU A 294 25.02 7.48 9.09
CA LEU A 294 23.93 6.54 8.94
C LEU A 294 23.47 6.05 10.30
N THR A 295 22.17 6.06 10.51
CA THR A 295 21.56 5.56 11.73
C THR A 295 20.82 4.25 11.42
N GLN A 296 21.12 3.18 12.15
CA GLN A 296 20.32 1.96 12.11
C GLN A 296 19.46 1.85 13.37
N ILE A 297 18.16 1.57 13.23
CA ILE A 297 17.24 1.35 14.34
C ILE A 297 16.62 -0.03 14.19
N GLN A 298 16.85 -0.92 15.13
CA GLN A 298 16.42 -2.31 15.09
C GLN A 298 15.39 -2.60 16.18
N TYR A 299 14.18 -3.02 15.81
CA TYR A 299 13.19 -3.53 16.75
C TYR A 299 13.42 -5.03 16.98
N ILE A 300 13.72 -5.42 18.23
CA ILE A 300 14.11 -6.77 18.62
C ILE A 300 13.02 -7.53 19.41
N ALA A 301 12.05 -6.83 19.99
CA ALA A 301 10.96 -7.44 20.76
C ALA A 301 9.77 -7.94 19.92
N TRP A 302 9.87 -7.94 18.57
CA TRP A 302 8.81 -8.54 17.77
C TRP A 302 8.82 -10.06 17.96
N PRO A 303 7.73 -10.68 18.44
CA PRO A 303 7.73 -12.11 18.63
C PRO A 303 7.85 -12.85 17.29
N ASP A 304 8.71 -13.85 17.22
CA ASP A 304 8.21 -15.17 17.48
C ASP A 304 7.04 -15.61 16.58
N HIS A 305 5.89 -15.71 17.23
CA HIS A 305 4.57 -15.95 16.67
C HIS A 305 3.80 -14.64 16.62
N GLY A 306 3.21 -14.29 15.48
CA GLY A 306 2.23 -13.23 15.42
C GLY A 306 2.79 -11.82 15.61
N VAL A 307 2.34 -11.14 16.66
CA VAL A 307 2.47 -9.71 16.90
C VAL A 307 2.77 -9.47 18.38
N PRO A 308 3.38 -8.33 18.77
CA PRO A 308 3.55 -7.98 20.18
C PRO A 308 2.21 -8.02 20.94
N ASP A 309 2.23 -8.53 22.18
CA ASP A 309 1.02 -8.61 23.02
C ASP A 309 0.55 -7.23 23.50
N ASP A 310 1.49 -6.30 23.71
CA ASP A 310 1.22 -4.89 23.96
C ASP A 310 1.92 -4.02 22.92
N SER A 311 1.24 -2.97 22.46
CA SER A 311 1.74 -2.10 21.40
C SER A 311 2.64 -0.97 21.88
N SER A 312 2.81 -0.75 23.20
CA SER A 312 3.46 0.47 23.72
C SER A 312 4.92 0.59 23.27
N ASP A 313 5.72 -0.47 23.44
CA ASP A 313 7.11 -0.50 22.96
C ASP A 313 7.22 -0.28 21.45
N PHE A 314 6.25 -0.80 20.68
CA PHE A 314 6.20 -0.60 19.24
C PHE A 314 5.84 0.85 18.89
N LEU A 315 4.89 1.47 19.60
CA LEU A 315 4.50 2.86 19.40
C LEU A 315 5.66 3.82 19.74
N ASP A 316 6.36 3.58 20.85
CA ASP A 316 7.58 4.33 21.21
C ASP A 316 8.65 4.21 20.14
N PHE A 317 8.82 3.00 19.58
CA PHE A 317 9.72 2.77 18.46
C PHE A 317 9.30 3.56 17.20
N VAL A 318 8.01 3.57 16.84
CA VAL A 318 7.51 4.36 15.69
C VAL A 318 7.75 5.86 15.92
N CYS A 319 7.52 6.36 17.13
CA CYS A 319 7.82 7.74 17.52
C CYS A 319 9.31 8.07 17.38
N LEU A 320 10.21 7.16 17.77
CA LEU A 320 11.65 7.31 17.59
C LEU A 320 12.03 7.40 16.11
N VAL A 321 11.47 6.53 15.26
CA VAL A 321 11.70 6.55 13.80
C VAL A 321 11.26 7.90 13.22
N ARG A 322 10.04 8.35 13.54
CA ARG A 322 9.51 9.65 13.10
C ARG A 322 10.38 10.82 13.55
N LYS A 323 10.80 10.83 14.82
CA LYS A 323 11.69 11.86 15.38
C LYS A 323 13.02 11.93 14.63
N LYS A 324 13.61 10.79 14.28
CA LYS A 324 14.87 10.73 13.53
C LYS A 324 14.69 11.04 12.04
N ARG A 325 13.49 10.84 11.49
CA ARG A 325 13.11 11.23 10.12
C ARG A 325 12.87 12.74 9.99
N ALA A 326 12.39 13.41 11.03
CA ALA A 326 11.97 14.81 10.95
C ALA A 326 12.99 15.72 10.23
N GLY A 327 12.53 16.46 9.22
CA GLY A 327 13.35 17.36 8.41
C GLY A 327 14.16 16.69 7.30
N ARG A 328 13.94 15.40 7.03
CA ARG A 328 14.61 14.63 5.97
C ARG A 328 13.61 14.21 4.90
N GLU A 329 13.99 14.41 3.64
CA GLU A 329 13.16 14.05 2.48
C GLU A 329 13.64 12.75 1.81
N GLU A 330 14.82 12.24 2.18
CA GLU A 330 15.35 11.00 1.61
C GLU A 330 14.53 9.76 2.03
N PRO A 331 14.52 8.69 1.22
CA PRO A 331 13.83 7.45 1.57
C PRO A 331 14.45 6.79 2.80
N VAL A 332 13.61 6.35 3.73
CA VAL A 332 14.03 5.48 4.84
C VAL A 332 14.03 4.03 4.37
N VAL A 333 15.17 3.34 4.51
CA VAL A 333 15.23 1.91 4.20
C VAL A 333 14.56 1.15 5.33
N VAL A 334 13.53 0.35 5.02
CA VAL A 334 12.82 -0.47 6.00
C VAL A 334 12.86 -1.92 5.55
N HIS A 335 13.26 -2.81 6.44
CA HIS A 335 13.23 -4.23 6.17
C HIS A 335 12.85 -5.07 7.39
N CYS A 336 12.46 -6.31 7.11
CA CYS A 336 12.35 -7.37 8.11
C CYS A 336 13.10 -8.58 7.57
N SER A 337 12.46 -9.75 7.47
CA SER A 337 13.00 -10.88 6.72
C SER A 337 12.62 -10.81 5.24
N ALA A 338 11.32 -10.83 4.91
CA ALA A 338 10.83 -10.75 3.53
C ALA A 338 10.58 -9.31 3.05
N GLY A 339 10.57 -8.34 3.96
CA GLY A 339 10.29 -6.93 3.65
C GLY A 339 8.83 -6.64 3.32
N ILE A 340 7.88 -7.37 3.90
CA ILE A 340 6.44 -7.21 3.60
C ILE A 340 5.53 -7.17 4.84
N GLY A 341 5.67 -8.12 5.79
CA GLY A 341 4.79 -8.23 6.95
C GLY A 341 4.99 -7.10 7.96
N ARG A 342 6.00 -7.23 8.82
CA ARG A 342 6.36 -6.22 9.84
C ARG A 342 6.67 -4.84 9.22
N THR A 343 7.32 -4.83 8.06
CA THR A 343 7.58 -3.62 7.27
C THR A 343 6.30 -2.88 6.92
N GLY A 344 5.25 -3.60 6.49
CA GLY A 344 3.95 -2.97 6.22
C GLY A 344 3.26 -2.46 7.47
N VAL A 345 3.43 -3.12 8.62
CA VAL A 345 2.89 -2.64 9.90
C VAL A 345 3.53 -1.31 10.31
N LEU A 346 4.86 -1.20 10.24
CA LEU A 346 5.55 0.07 10.55
C LEU A 346 5.08 1.21 9.64
N ILE A 347 5.08 0.99 8.32
CA ILE A 347 4.69 2.02 7.35
C ILE A 347 3.22 2.43 7.56
N THR A 348 2.34 1.46 7.83
CA THR A 348 0.92 1.75 8.12
C THR A 348 0.78 2.61 9.37
N MET A 349 1.49 2.26 10.44
CA MET A 349 1.41 2.99 11.71
C MET A 349 1.95 4.43 11.56
N GLU A 350 3.10 4.61 10.92
CA GLU A 350 3.68 5.94 10.69
C GLU A 350 2.76 6.79 9.80
N THR A 351 2.17 6.21 8.76
CA THR A 351 1.18 6.89 7.89
C THR A 351 -0.06 7.31 8.68
N ALA A 352 -0.63 6.40 9.49
CA ALA A 352 -1.82 6.68 10.29
C ALA A 352 -1.59 7.80 11.31
N MET A 353 -0.44 7.81 11.98
CA MET A 353 -0.08 8.91 12.88
C MET A 353 -0.01 10.27 12.15
N CYS A 354 0.56 10.33 10.94
CA CYS A 354 0.56 11.57 10.14
C CYS A 354 -0.86 11.99 9.72
N LEU A 355 -1.71 11.05 9.34
CA LEU A 355 -3.12 11.34 8.99
C LEU A 355 -3.86 11.93 10.20
N ILE A 356 -3.68 11.37 11.40
CA ILE A 356 -4.26 11.88 12.65
C ILE A 356 -3.79 13.32 12.92
N GLU A 357 -2.48 13.61 12.79
CA GLU A 357 -1.94 14.97 12.98
C GLU A 357 -2.51 15.97 11.97
N CYS A 358 -2.77 15.54 10.74
CA CYS A 358 -3.37 16.37 9.70
C CYS A 358 -4.91 16.39 9.72
N ASN A 359 -5.53 15.87 10.80
CA ASN A 359 -6.99 15.74 10.95
C ASN A 359 -7.65 15.04 9.74
N GLN A 360 -6.96 14.07 9.13
CA GLN A 360 -7.46 13.29 8.00
C GLN A 360 -8.03 11.95 8.48
N PRO A 361 -9.11 11.45 7.86
CA PRO A 361 -9.65 10.13 8.20
C PRO A 361 -8.63 9.02 7.96
N VAL A 362 -8.66 8.00 8.82
CA VAL A 362 -7.72 6.88 8.77
C VAL A 362 -8.46 5.61 8.37
N TYR A 363 -8.16 5.10 7.18
CA TYR A 363 -8.67 3.83 6.67
C TYR A 363 -7.52 2.84 6.47
N PRO A 364 -7.22 1.95 7.44
CA PRO A 364 -6.08 1.04 7.36
C PRO A 364 -6.06 0.18 6.09
N LEU A 365 -7.24 -0.21 5.58
CA LEU A 365 -7.37 -1.01 4.35
C LEU A 365 -6.83 -0.26 3.13
N ASP A 366 -7.10 1.04 3.04
CA ASP A 366 -6.64 1.91 1.96
C ASP A 366 -5.15 2.15 2.04
N ILE A 367 -4.61 2.34 3.25
CA ILE A 367 -3.17 2.45 3.48
C ILE A 367 -2.46 1.18 2.97
N VAL A 368 -2.99 0.00 3.32
CA VAL A 368 -2.44 -1.27 2.85
C VAL A 368 -2.58 -1.43 1.34
N ARG A 369 -3.71 -1.03 0.75
CA ARG A 369 -3.93 -1.04 -0.70
C ARG A 369 -2.88 -0.20 -1.43
N THR A 370 -2.66 1.04 -0.99
CA THR A 370 -1.64 1.95 -1.52
C THR A 370 -0.23 1.36 -1.43
N MET A 371 0.10 0.67 -0.33
CA MET A 371 1.37 -0.04 -0.23
C MET A 371 1.45 -1.25 -1.17
N ARG A 372 0.36 -2.03 -1.31
CA ARG A 372 0.30 -3.25 -2.15
C ARG A 372 0.37 -2.96 -3.64
N ASP A 373 0.09 -1.73 -4.03
CA ASP A 373 0.30 -1.19 -5.37
C ASP A 373 1.76 -0.87 -5.67
N GLN A 374 2.59 -0.75 -4.65
CA GLN A 374 4.00 -0.38 -4.78
C GLN A 374 4.94 -1.54 -4.43
N ARG A 375 4.53 -2.41 -3.51
CA ARG A 375 5.18 -3.69 -3.19
C ARG A 375 4.13 -4.72 -2.82
N ALA A 376 4.13 -5.87 -3.48
CA ALA A 376 3.15 -6.93 -3.22
C ALA A 376 3.15 -7.38 -1.75
N MET A 377 1.97 -7.77 -1.25
CA MET A 377 1.77 -8.49 0.02
C MET A 377 2.15 -7.74 1.30
N MET A 378 2.27 -6.40 1.24
CA MET A 378 2.46 -5.57 2.42
C MET A 378 1.36 -5.85 3.45
N ILE A 379 1.79 -6.07 4.70
CA ILE A 379 1.04 -6.76 5.77
C ILE A 379 0.62 -8.17 5.34
N GLN A 380 1.23 -9.19 5.97
CA GLN A 380 1.17 -10.56 5.46
C GLN A 380 0.02 -11.37 6.05
N THR A 381 -0.29 -11.17 7.34
CA THR A 381 -1.22 -11.98 8.10
C THR A 381 -2.36 -11.15 8.72
N PRO A 382 -3.54 -11.75 8.94
CA PRO A 382 -4.65 -11.07 9.62
C PRO A 382 -4.28 -10.57 11.02
N SER A 383 -3.44 -11.30 11.77
CA SER A 383 -2.98 -10.87 13.09
C SER A 383 -2.15 -9.57 13.04
N GLN A 384 -1.30 -9.41 12.02
CA GLN A 384 -0.54 -8.16 11.80
C GLN A 384 -1.46 -6.99 11.46
N TYR A 385 -2.47 -7.24 10.63
CA TYR A 385 -3.45 -6.23 10.27
C TYR A 385 -4.32 -5.82 11.45
N ARG A 386 -4.79 -6.80 12.24
CA ARG A 386 -5.52 -6.57 13.49
C ARG A 386 -4.71 -5.71 14.46
N PHE A 387 -3.46 -6.11 14.70
CA PHE A 387 -2.55 -5.40 15.60
C PHE A 387 -2.38 -3.94 15.23
N VAL A 388 -2.15 -3.63 13.94
CA VAL A 388 -1.98 -2.23 13.55
C VAL A 388 -3.30 -1.45 13.64
N CYS A 389 -4.45 -2.07 13.39
CA CYS A 389 -5.76 -1.44 13.58
C CYS A 389 -6.00 -1.10 15.06
N GLU A 390 -5.73 -2.04 15.97
CA GLU A 390 -5.84 -1.84 17.42
C GLU A 390 -4.85 -0.77 17.91
N ALA A 391 -3.62 -0.76 17.39
CA ALA A 391 -2.62 0.25 17.73
C ALA A 391 -2.99 1.67 17.24
N ILE A 392 -3.65 1.79 16.08
CA ILE A 392 -4.17 3.07 15.56
C ILE A 392 -5.24 3.63 16.49
N LEU A 393 -6.20 2.80 16.92
CA LEU A 393 -7.22 3.21 17.89
C LEU A 393 -6.59 3.64 19.22
N LYS A 394 -5.65 2.85 19.76
CA LYS A 394 -4.94 3.19 21.00
C LYS A 394 -4.29 4.56 20.92
N VAL A 395 -3.59 4.86 19.81
CA VAL A 395 -2.93 6.16 19.61
C VAL A 395 -3.92 7.32 19.56
N TYR A 396 -5.07 7.11 18.91
CA TYR A 396 -6.13 8.12 18.81
C TYR A 396 -6.82 8.36 20.17
N GLU A 397 -7.22 7.29 20.86
CA GLU A 397 -7.98 7.35 22.12
C GLU A 397 -7.14 7.89 23.29
N GLU A 398 -5.89 7.44 23.41
CA GLU A 398 -4.99 7.93 24.47
C GLU A 398 -4.42 9.32 24.15
N GLY A 399 -4.69 9.85 22.95
CA GLY A 399 -4.25 11.17 22.53
C GLY A 399 -2.72 11.30 22.47
N PHE A 400 -2.01 10.19 22.24
CA PHE A 400 -0.57 10.17 22.01
C PHE A 400 -0.17 11.07 20.83
N ILE A 401 -1.04 11.11 19.82
CA ILE A 401 -0.94 11.96 18.65
C ILE A 401 -2.27 12.71 18.51
N LYS A 402 -2.21 14.02 18.26
CA LYS A 402 -3.39 14.88 18.16
C LYS A 402 -3.37 15.66 16.86
N PRO A 403 -4.55 16.01 16.30
CA PRO A 403 -4.65 17.00 15.24
C PRO A 403 -3.87 18.28 15.63
N LEU A 404 -3.09 18.80 14.70
CA LEU A 404 -2.28 20.01 14.87
C LEU A 404 -3.13 21.29 14.97
#